data_AF-A0A1G3CDZ3-F1
#
_entry.id   AF-A0A1G3CDZ3-F1
#
_cell.length_a   1.000
_cell.length_b   1.000
_cell.length_c   1.000
_cell.angle_alpha   90.00
_cell.angle_beta   90.00
_cell.angle_gamma   90.00
#
_symmetry.space_group_name_H-M   'P 1'
#
loop_
_entity.id
_entity.type
_entity.pdbx_description
1 polymer ?
#
loop_
_entity_poly.entity_id
_entity_poly.type
_entity_poly.pdbx_seq_one_letter_code
_entity_poly.pdbx_strand_id
1 'polypeptide(L)'
;MKPNKYLLTLTGFFMLTIVVGADFKQKSYDPFFRKGREENRLFSIWTPVEPFVEFKMFGGEVAYGQEEAPTVDYEKLGKKASKINANKNPDEVIELLAPYKDDRNNKSLTFYNNLGLAYIKQRRNNEAIALFKHALGSNPNEPTMHYNLAIAYYNNNQLDKALKHISMSLELRPSDEDTKKWREHISSKLKREITYYAEEKPKVTGESLDQLESQLQEEISKRKQAEEELKALGGSLEKLAAERTTELAKTTAQLQEEISKRKQAEEELKTLGESLEQLVSERVNEITIANTELHTTIVEHKWATEHIELALEKAKQLFDAKKYQEVVFILEPQYKIIAEESSETSSETDIEIFDAVKTVLSAAYVELSDSYFYANNIIMAEYAAREAVNVNPNNSWGYNNLGFLCSRKDEYQKAEEFLKRAISLDNGNSIAYNNLGYLYLRMNKVYEAETLLNKSIQLNYSLDKAHNNLATVFYYKGQYEDSLKELDITLELNPQNEAAKE
;
A
#
# COMPACT_ATOMS: atom_id res chain seq x y z
N MET A 1 -20.27 35.13 -40.80
CA MET A 1 -19.63 34.49 -39.63
C MET A 1 -20.22 33.10 -39.48
N LYS A 2 -19.42 32.07 -39.74
CA LYS A 2 -19.80 30.64 -39.65
C LYS A 2 -19.02 30.03 -38.48
N PRO A 3 -19.59 29.10 -37.69
CA PRO A 3 -18.85 28.38 -36.67
C PRO A 3 -18.08 27.20 -37.28
N ASN A 4 -16.91 26.94 -36.69
CA ASN A 4 -15.96 25.90 -37.05
C ASN A 4 -16.55 24.49 -36.89
N LYS A 5 -16.32 23.65 -37.91
CA LYS A 5 -16.32 22.19 -37.82
C LYS A 5 -14.88 21.77 -37.49
N TYR A 6 -14.69 21.02 -36.40
CA TYR A 6 -13.53 20.13 -36.29
C TYR A 6 -14.02 18.68 -36.27
N LEU A 7 -13.39 17.92 -37.15
CA LEU A 7 -13.62 16.55 -37.55
C LEU A 7 -12.84 15.67 -36.56
N LEU A 8 -13.51 14.77 -35.83
CA LEU A 8 -12.83 13.67 -35.14
C LEU A 8 -12.50 12.59 -36.18
N THR A 9 -11.21 12.32 -36.38
CA THR A 9 -10.74 11.11 -37.08
C THR A 9 -10.55 10.00 -36.06
N LEU A 10 -11.42 9.00 -36.11
CA LEU A 10 -11.22 7.67 -35.51
C LEU A 10 -10.08 6.95 -36.23
N THR A 11 -9.12 6.41 -35.48
CA THR A 11 -8.39 5.21 -35.88
C THR A 11 -8.36 4.25 -34.70
N GLY A 12 -9.19 3.21 -34.77
CA GLY A 12 -9.20 2.11 -33.81
C GLY A 12 -8.22 1.00 -34.20
N PHE A 13 -7.87 0.17 -33.22
CA PHE A 13 -7.47 -1.21 -33.43
C PHE A 13 -8.23 -2.09 -32.43
N PHE A 14 -9.21 -2.85 -32.93
CA PHE A 14 -9.83 -3.98 -32.23
C PHE A 14 -9.05 -5.25 -32.58
N MET A 15 -8.72 -6.08 -31.59
CA MET A 15 -8.55 -7.51 -31.80
C MET A 15 -9.73 -8.23 -31.12
N LEU A 16 -10.68 -8.70 -31.92
CA LEU A 16 -11.85 -9.45 -31.48
C LEU A 16 -11.53 -10.95 -31.59
N THR A 17 -11.53 -11.67 -30.47
CA THR A 17 -11.52 -13.14 -30.48
C THR A 17 -12.97 -13.61 -30.30
N ILE A 18 -13.60 -14.10 -31.37
CA ILE A 18 -14.94 -14.72 -31.29
C ILE A 18 -14.77 -16.18 -30.90
N VAL A 19 -15.28 -16.56 -29.72
CA VAL A 19 -15.60 -17.96 -29.40
C VAL A 19 -17.07 -18.17 -29.72
N VAL A 20 -17.37 -18.90 -30.79
CA VAL A 20 -18.73 -19.37 -31.08
C VAL A 20 -18.97 -20.63 -30.26
N GLY A 21 -19.75 -20.51 -29.18
CA GLY A 21 -20.40 -21.64 -28.52
C GLY A 21 -21.82 -21.79 -29.07
N ALA A 22 -22.03 -22.78 -29.94
CA ALA A 22 -23.37 -23.17 -30.39
C ALA A 22 -24.06 -24.01 -29.29
N ASP A 23 -25.21 -23.54 -28.81
CA ASP A 23 -26.03 -24.24 -27.82
C ASP A 23 -27.17 -24.98 -28.56
N PHE A 24 -26.96 -26.27 -28.85
CA PHE A 24 -28.00 -27.18 -29.35
C PHE A 24 -28.61 -27.95 -28.18
N LYS A 25 -29.87 -27.69 -27.84
CA LYS A 25 -30.68 -28.55 -26.97
C LYS A 25 -31.79 -29.22 -27.80
N GLN A 26 -31.66 -30.54 -28.05
CA GLN A 26 -32.79 -31.46 -27.95
C GLN A 26 -32.39 -32.96 -28.01
N LYS A 27 -32.70 -33.66 -26.90
CA LYS A 27 -33.22 -35.04 -26.73
C LYS A 27 -32.61 -36.22 -27.52
N SER A 28 -32.02 -37.17 -26.75
CA SER A 28 -32.47 -38.58 -26.55
C SER A 28 -31.35 -39.66 -26.57
N TYR A 29 -31.31 -40.44 -25.48
CA TYR A 29 -30.95 -41.86 -25.27
C TYR A 29 -29.65 -42.54 -25.80
N ASP A 30 -28.86 -42.99 -24.80
CA ASP A 30 -28.20 -44.33 -24.61
C ASP A 30 -26.83 -44.68 -25.28
N PRO A 31 -26.07 -45.71 -24.80
CA PRO A 31 -24.79 -45.53 -24.10
C PRO A 31 -23.60 -46.31 -24.74
N PHE A 32 -22.42 -46.28 -24.09
CA PHE A 32 -21.12 -46.92 -24.42
C PHE A 32 -20.13 -46.09 -25.27
N PHE A 33 -19.05 -45.58 -24.67
CA PHE A 33 -17.69 -46.16 -24.74
C PHE A 33 -16.66 -45.31 -23.96
N ARG A 34 -15.53 -45.97 -23.67
CA ARG A 34 -14.47 -45.62 -22.71
C ARG A 34 -13.39 -44.67 -23.27
N LYS A 35 -12.86 -43.83 -22.37
CA LYS A 35 -11.43 -43.61 -22.02
C LYS A 35 -10.46 -43.19 -23.16
N GLY A 36 -9.88 -41.98 -23.05
CA GLY A 36 -8.67 -41.59 -23.78
C GLY A 36 -8.17 -40.21 -23.38
N ARG A 37 -6.91 -40.12 -22.96
CA ARG A 37 -6.13 -38.92 -22.65
C ARG A 37 -5.68 -38.20 -23.94
N GLU A 38 -5.00 -37.06 -23.74
CA GLU A 38 -4.09 -36.30 -24.63
C GLU A 38 -4.70 -34.98 -25.11
N GLU A 39 -4.25 -33.84 -24.58
CA GLU A 39 -3.06 -33.08 -25.02
C GLU A 39 -3.10 -32.80 -26.52
N ASN A 40 -3.25 -31.53 -26.92
CA ASN A 40 -2.53 -31.03 -28.09
C ASN A 40 -2.46 -29.51 -28.19
N ARG A 41 -1.24 -29.08 -28.54
CA ARG A 41 -0.83 -27.74 -28.98
C ARG A 41 -1.28 -27.52 -30.44
N LEU A 42 -1.60 -26.25 -30.73
CA LEU A 42 -1.39 -25.45 -31.96
C LEU A 42 -1.49 -26.12 -33.34
N PHE A 43 -2.28 -25.53 -34.27
CA PHE A 43 -1.82 -25.13 -35.62
C PHE A 43 -2.90 -24.31 -36.35
N SER A 44 -2.50 -23.20 -36.96
CA SER A 44 -3.31 -22.31 -37.80
C SER A 44 -3.23 -22.69 -39.27
N ILE A 45 -4.36 -22.72 -40.00
CA ILE A 45 -4.39 -22.69 -41.47
C ILE A 45 -5.53 -21.78 -41.93
N TRP A 46 -5.20 -20.85 -42.83
CA TRP A 46 -6.09 -19.89 -43.49
C TRP A 46 -6.55 -20.45 -44.85
N THR A 47 -7.82 -20.29 -45.24
CA THR A 47 -8.24 -19.90 -46.60
C THR A 47 -9.73 -19.46 -46.64
N PRO A 48 -10.14 -18.57 -47.56
CA PRO A 48 -11.38 -17.79 -47.47
C PRO A 48 -12.50 -18.29 -48.41
N VAL A 49 -13.77 -18.17 -47.99
CA VAL A 49 -14.92 -18.20 -48.90
C VAL A 49 -16.04 -17.27 -48.40
N GLU A 50 -16.40 -16.30 -49.23
CA GLU A 50 -17.70 -15.61 -49.26
C GLU A 50 -18.05 -15.43 -50.75
N PRO A 51 -19.29 -15.05 -51.16
CA PRO A 51 -20.56 -14.94 -50.41
C PRO A 51 -21.77 -15.51 -51.19
N PHE A 52 -23.00 -15.47 -50.65
CA PHE A 52 -24.20 -15.07 -51.42
C PHE A 52 -25.44 -14.87 -50.54
N VAL A 53 -26.32 -14.00 -51.05
CA VAL A 53 -27.76 -13.75 -50.81
C VAL A 53 -28.05 -12.38 -50.17
N GLU A 54 -28.99 -11.53 -50.60
CA GLU A 54 -29.57 -11.13 -51.91
C GLU A 54 -30.43 -9.89 -51.54
N PHE A 55 -30.29 -8.78 -52.28
CA PHE A 55 -30.95 -7.50 -51.97
C PHE A 55 -32.40 -7.47 -52.49
N LYS A 56 -33.37 -6.99 -51.67
CA LYS A 56 -34.66 -6.49 -52.15
C LYS A 56 -34.80 -5.00 -51.83
N MET A 57 -34.78 -4.18 -52.88
CA MET A 57 -35.05 -2.74 -52.82
C MET A 57 -36.57 -2.48 -52.76
N PHE A 58 -37.00 -1.72 -51.76
CA PHE A 58 -38.18 -0.84 -51.88
C PHE A 58 -37.72 0.59 -51.58
N GLY A 59 -37.96 1.48 -52.55
CA GLY A 59 -37.54 2.86 -52.51
C GLY A 59 -38.26 3.66 -51.43
N GLY A 60 -37.46 4.23 -50.54
CA GLY A 60 -37.79 5.29 -49.61
C GLY A 60 -36.47 5.81 -49.04
N GLU A 61 -36.23 7.11 -49.07
CA GLU A 61 -35.04 7.70 -48.46
C GLU A 61 -35.02 7.36 -46.97
N VAL A 62 -34.13 6.44 -46.56
CA VAL A 62 -33.87 6.17 -45.14
C VAL A 62 -32.56 6.86 -44.80
N ALA A 63 -32.67 7.89 -43.97
CA ALA A 63 -31.54 8.53 -43.31
C ALA A 63 -30.67 7.46 -42.63
N TYR A 64 -29.36 7.48 -42.88
CA TYR A 64 -28.41 6.70 -42.10
C TYR A 64 -28.40 7.24 -40.66
N GLY A 65 -29.28 6.71 -39.82
CA GLY A 65 -29.13 6.78 -38.38
C GLY A 65 -27.92 5.94 -37.99
N GLN A 66 -26.93 6.57 -37.36
CA GLN A 66 -25.94 5.83 -36.59
C GLN A 66 -26.69 5.18 -35.43
N GLU A 67 -26.90 3.86 -35.47
CA GLU A 67 -27.25 3.13 -34.24
C GLU A 67 -25.98 3.07 -33.38
N GLU A 68 -25.87 4.03 -32.47
CA GLU A 68 -24.94 3.95 -31.34
C GLU A 68 -25.15 2.62 -30.61
N ALA A 69 -24.06 1.90 -30.34
CA ALA A 69 -24.12 0.73 -29.46
C ALA A 69 -24.83 1.13 -28.15
N PRO A 70 -25.72 0.28 -27.59
CA PRO A 70 -26.56 0.67 -26.46
C PRO A 70 -25.68 1.13 -25.30
N THR A 71 -25.77 2.42 -24.97
CA THR A 71 -25.09 3.00 -23.82
C THR A 71 -25.66 2.37 -22.56
N VAL A 72 -24.78 1.75 -21.77
CA VAL A 72 -25.19 1.12 -20.51
C VAL A 72 -25.58 2.21 -19.53
N ASP A 73 -26.85 2.23 -19.12
CA ASP A 73 -27.34 3.16 -18.10
C ASP A 73 -26.94 2.65 -16.69
N TYR A 74 -25.75 3.06 -16.23
CA TYR A 74 -25.20 2.65 -14.95
C TYR A 74 -26.05 3.10 -13.76
N GLU A 75 -26.74 4.23 -13.87
CA GLU A 75 -27.63 4.72 -12.81
C GLU A 75 -28.87 3.83 -12.69
N LYS A 76 -29.45 3.40 -13.81
CA LYS A 76 -30.54 2.43 -13.83
C LYS A 76 -30.10 1.06 -13.30
N LEU A 77 -28.89 0.61 -13.63
CA LEU A 77 -28.30 -0.60 -13.05
C LEU A 77 -28.10 -0.47 -11.54
N GLY A 78 -27.54 0.64 -11.06
CA GLY A 78 -27.39 0.92 -9.63
C GLY A 78 -28.72 0.93 -8.89
N LYS A 79 -29.76 1.53 -9.47
CA LYS A 79 -31.13 1.51 -8.89
C LYS A 79 -31.73 0.11 -8.88
N LYS A 80 -31.46 -0.72 -9.89
CA LYS A 80 -31.87 -2.13 -9.89
C LYS A 80 -31.18 -2.90 -8.76
N ALA A 81 -29.88 -2.71 -8.57
CA ALA A 81 -29.13 -3.30 -7.47
C ALA A 81 -29.62 -2.83 -6.08
N SER A 82 -30.00 -1.56 -5.95
CA SER A 82 -30.60 -1.04 -4.71
C SER A 82 -31.86 -1.81 -4.30
N LYS A 83 -32.69 -2.24 -5.27
CA LYS A 83 -33.88 -3.07 -5.01
C LYS A 83 -33.54 -4.49 -4.57
N ILE A 84 -32.48 -5.07 -5.12
CA ILE A 84 -31.95 -6.39 -4.75
C ILE A 84 -31.41 -6.37 -3.30
N ASN A 85 -30.93 -5.20 -2.87
CA ASN A 85 -30.39 -4.91 -1.54
C ASN A 85 -29.10 -5.69 -1.27
N ALA A 86 -27.97 -5.00 -1.40
CA ALA A 86 -26.63 -5.54 -1.17
C ALA A 86 -26.42 -6.17 0.22
N ASN A 87 -27.20 -5.77 1.23
CA ASN A 87 -27.11 -6.36 2.57
C ASN A 87 -27.81 -7.72 2.68
N LYS A 88 -28.78 -8.00 1.80
CA LYS A 88 -29.57 -9.24 1.80
C LYS A 88 -29.07 -10.23 0.74
N ASN A 89 -28.80 -9.74 -0.47
CA ASN A 89 -28.41 -10.57 -1.62
C ASN A 89 -27.13 -9.99 -2.28
N PRO A 90 -25.96 -10.08 -1.60
CA PRO A 90 -24.73 -9.49 -2.13
C PRO A 90 -24.27 -10.16 -3.44
N ASP A 91 -24.47 -11.47 -3.58
CA ASP A 91 -24.02 -12.23 -4.76
C ASP A 91 -24.76 -11.79 -6.03
N GLU A 92 -26.08 -11.59 -5.93
CA GLU A 92 -26.92 -11.13 -7.05
C GLU A 92 -26.59 -9.67 -7.45
N VAL A 93 -26.25 -8.82 -6.48
CA VAL A 93 -25.75 -7.46 -6.75
C VAL A 93 -24.42 -7.49 -7.48
N ILE A 94 -23.50 -8.37 -7.06
CA ILE A 94 -22.18 -8.52 -7.67
C ILE A 94 -22.30 -9.08 -9.09
N GLU A 95 -23.12 -10.11 -9.29
CA GLU A 95 -23.39 -10.66 -10.62
C GLU A 95 -23.93 -9.57 -11.58
N LEU A 96 -24.82 -8.72 -11.09
CA LEU A 96 -25.41 -7.64 -11.88
C LEU A 96 -24.42 -6.51 -12.21
N LEU A 97 -23.56 -6.12 -11.27
CA LEU A 97 -22.77 -4.89 -11.38
C LEU A 97 -21.28 -5.12 -11.66
N ALA A 98 -20.66 -6.20 -11.17
CA ALA A 98 -19.23 -6.43 -11.29
C ALA A 98 -18.69 -6.43 -12.74
N PRO A 99 -19.42 -6.91 -13.78
CA PRO A 99 -18.96 -6.85 -15.16
C PRO A 99 -18.69 -5.42 -15.68
N TYR A 100 -19.28 -4.40 -15.05
CA TYR A 100 -19.21 -3.00 -15.47
C TYR A 100 -18.40 -2.11 -14.51
N LYS A 101 -17.69 -2.72 -13.55
CA LYS A 101 -17.01 -1.98 -12.48
C LYS A 101 -15.81 -1.15 -12.95
N ASP A 102 -15.18 -1.56 -14.04
CA ASP A 102 -13.95 -0.96 -14.60
C ASP A 102 -14.25 -0.07 -15.83
N ASP A 103 -15.53 0.19 -16.10
CA ASP A 103 -15.95 1.03 -17.22
C ASP A 103 -15.67 2.51 -16.94
N ARG A 104 -14.78 3.12 -17.73
CA ARG A 104 -14.34 4.52 -17.56
C ARG A 104 -15.48 5.54 -17.68
N ASN A 105 -16.58 5.18 -18.34
CA ASN A 105 -17.73 6.07 -18.51
C ASN A 105 -18.69 6.01 -17.31
N ASN A 106 -18.52 5.05 -16.40
CA ASN A 106 -19.39 4.87 -15.26
C ASN A 106 -19.05 5.85 -14.12
N LYS A 107 -19.91 6.85 -13.94
CA LYS A 107 -19.83 7.83 -12.84
C LYS A 107 -20.97 7.70 -11.83
N SER A 108 -21.75 6.61 -11.87
CA SER A 108 -22.92 6.45 -11.01
C SER A 108 -22.52 6.13 -9.57
N LEU A 109 -22.74 7.09 -8.67
CA LEU A 109 -22.55 6.90 -7.22
C LEU A 109 -23.46 5.79 -6.69
N THR A 110 -24.69 5.70 -7.19
CA THR A 110 -25.64 4.63 -6.82
C THR A 110 -25.13 3.24 -7.20
N PHE A 111 -24.49 3.11 -8.36
CA PHE A 111 -23.85 1.88 -8.80
C PHE A 111 -22.72 1.47 -7.84
N TYR A 112 -21.75 2.36 -7.62
CA TYR A 112 -20.58 2.07 -6.78
C TYR A 112 -20.95 1.85 -5.32
N ASN A 113 -21.95 2.59 -4.81
CA ASN A 113 -22.51 2.39 -3.49
C ASN A 113 -22.97 0.94 -3.29
N ASN A 114 -23.85 0.45 -4.17
CA ASN A 114 -24.44 -0.88 -4.01
C ASN A 114 -23.41 -2.00 -4.23
N LEU A 115 -22.53 -1.88 -5.22
CA LEU A 115 -21.48 -2.88 -5.45
C LEU A 115 -20.47 -2.91 -4.30
N GLY A 116 -20.03 -1.75 -3.81
CA GLY A 116 -19.11 -1.66 -2.68
C GLY A 116 -19.70 -2.21 -1.39
N LEU A 117 -20.99 -1.96 -1.12
CA LEU A 117 -21.69 -2.57 0.02
C LEU A 117 -21.78 -4.10 -0.10
N ALA A 118 -22.01 -4.62 -1.30
CA ALA A 118 -22.04 -6.06 -1.54
C ALA A 118 -20.66 -6.71 -1.28
N TYR A 119 -19.57 -6.05 -1.68
CA TYR A 119 -18.21 -6.49 -1.35
C TYR A 119 -17.89 -6.42 0.14
N ILE A 120 -18.32 -5.37 0.85
CA ILE A 120 -18.21 -5.32 2.32
C ILE A 120 -18.90 -6.52 2.95
N LYS A 121 -20.09 -6.91 2.48
CA LYS A 121 -20.82 -8.07 3.00
C LYS A 121 -20.13 -9.40 2.74
N GLN A 122 -19.43 -9.53 1.62
CA GLN A 122 -18.57 -10.68 1.34
C GLN A 122 -17.19 -10.61 2.03
N ARG A 123 -16.93 -9.61 2.90
CA ARG A 123 -15.61 -9.33 3.51
C ARG A 123 -14.51 -9.01 2.49
N ARG A 124 -14.87 -8.63 1.26
CA ARG A 124 -13.97 -8.21 0.19
C ARG A 124 -13.64 -6.72 0.33
N ASN A 125 -13.10 -6.34 1.50
CA ASN A 125 -12.96 -4.94 1.90
C ASN A 125 -12.02 -4.14 0.99
N ASN A 126 -10.95 -4.75 0.48
CA ASN A 126 -10.00 -4.09 -0.43
C ASN A 126 -10.65 -3.67 -1.75
N GLU A 127 -11.53 -4.50 -2.31
CA GLU A 127 -12.26 -4.16 -3.54
C GLU A 127 -13.29 -3.07 -3.30
N ALA A 128 -13.99 -3.12 -2.15
CA ALA A 128 -14.89 -2.03 -1.76
C ALA A 128 -14.13 -0.70 -1.62
N ILE A 129 -12.95 -0.70 -1.01
CA ILE A 129 -12.08 0.48 -0.89
C ILE A 129 -11.73 1.03 -2.28
N ALA A 130 -11.30 0.17 -3.21
CA ALA A 130 -10.95 0.58 -4.57
C ALA A 130 -12.15 1.24 -5.30
N LEU A 131 -13.34 0.63 -5.19
CA LEU A 131 -14.56 1.17 -5.80
C LEU A 131 -14.96 2.53 -5.21
N PHE A 132 -14.96 2.68 -3.89
CA PHE A 132 -15.32 3.96 -3.28
C PHE A 132 -14.30 5.05 -3.57
N LYS A 133 -13.00 4.72 -3.65
CA LYS A 133 -11.98 5.66 -4.13
C LYS A 133 -12.23 6.10 -5.56
N HIS A 134 -12.56 5.14 -6.44
CA HIS A 134 -12.88 5.44 -7.83
C HIS A 134 -14.10 6.39 -7.92
N ALA A 135 -15.16 6.10 -7.17
CA ALA A 135 -16.36 6.95 -7.11
C ALA A 135 -16.05 8.37 -6.60
N LEU A 136 -15.18 8.49 -5.60
CA LEU A 136 -14.72 9.77 -5.05
C LEU A 136 -13.80 10.54 -6.01
N GLY A 137 -13.09 9.86 -6.93
CA GLY A 137 -12.26 10.53 -7.93
C GLY A 137 -13.06 11.46 -8.83
N SER A 138 -14.28 11.07 -9.20
CA SER A 138 -15.20 11.94 -9.95
C SER A 138 -16.05 12.87 -9.07
N ASN A 139 -16.27 12.50 -7.81
CA ASN A 139 -17.11 13.26 -6.87
C ASN A 139 -16.45 13.34 -5.48
N PRO A 140 -15.44 14.22 -5.29
CA PRO A 140 -14.67 14.25 -4.05
C PRO A 140 -15.47 14.68 -2.81
N ASN A 141 -16.57 15.41 -3.01
CA ASN A 141 -17.38 15.99 -1.92
C ASN A 141 -18.64 15.17 -1.61
N GLU A 142 -18.64 13.86 -1.88
CA GLU A 142 -19.80 13.00 -1.61
C GLU A 142 -19.73 12.38 -0.18
N PRO A 143 -20.59 12.82 0.77
CA PRO A 143 -20.51 12.37 2.17
C PRO A 143 -20.74 10.87 2.32
N THR A 144 -21.65 10.30 1.51
CA THR A 144 -22.01 8.87 1.57
C THR A 144 -20.83 7.98 1.18
N MET A 145 -20.04 8.40 0.19
CA MET A 145 -18.87 7.63 -0.26
C MET A 145 -17.75 7.69 0.79
N HIS A 146 -17.54 8.85 1.42
CA HIS A 146 -16.61 8.96 2.55
C HIS A 146 -17.03 8.09 3.75
N TYR A 147 -18.32 8.07 4.07
CA TYR A 147 -18.85 7.18 5.12
C TYR A 147 -18.57 5.72 4.80
N ASN A 148 -18.99 5.24 3.63
CA ASN A 148 -18.82 3.83 3.26
C ASN A 148 -17.35 3.43 3.11
N LEU A 149 -16.50 4.33 2.62
CA LEU A 149 -15.06 4.12 2.56
C LEU A 149 -14.46 4.00 3.97
N ALA A 150 -14.92 4.80 4.93
CA ALA A 150 -14.51 4.66 6.32
C ALA A 150 -14.91 3.31 6.92
N ILE A 151 -16.12 2.83 6.62
CA ILE A 151 -16.55 1.48 7.03
C ILE A 151 -15.70 0.39 6.39
N ALA A 152 -15.38 0.52 5.10
CA ALA A 152 -14.52 -0.43 4.40
C ALA A 152 -13.11 -0.47 5.02
N TYR A 153 -12.52 0.69 5.34
CA TYR A 153 -11.24 0.80 6.04
C TYR A 153 -11.29 0.23 7.46
N TYR A 154 -12.36 0.50 8.21
CA TYR A 154 -12.56 -0.05 9.54
C TYR A 154 -12.60 -1.59 9.52
N ASN A 155 -13.35 -2.17 8.58
CA ASN A 155 -13.42 -3.63 8.40
C ASN A 155 -12.10 -4.24 7.92
N ASN A 156 -11.23 -3.42 7.31
CA ASN A 156 -9.88 -3.78 6.89
C ASN A 156 -8.81 -3.48 7.96
N ASN A 157 -9.22 -3.15 9.18
CA ASN A 157 -8.37 -2.76 10.31
C ASN A 157 -7.41 -1.58 10.05
N GLN A 158 -7.78 -0.67 9.16
CA GLN A 158 -7.05 0.57 8.88
C GLN A 158 -7.74 1.74 9.60
N LEU A 159 -7.62 1.77 10.93
CA LEU A 159 -8.40 2.67 11.80
C LEU A 159 -8.08 4.16 11.62
N ASP A 160 -6.83 4.48 11.28
CA ASP A 160 -6.37 5.83 10.93
C ASP A 160 -7.10 6.36 9.68
N LYS A 161 -7.12 5.56 8.60
CA LYS A 161 -7.80 5.89 7.34
C LYS A 161 -9.31 5.92 7.52
N ALA A 162 -9.85 5.01 8.33
CA ALA A 162 -11.26 5.02 8.70
C ALA A 162 -11.63 6.32 9.43
N LEU A 163 -10.82 6.75 10.40
CA LEU A 163 -11.06 7.98 11.16
C LEU A 163 -10.95 9.24 10.28
N LYS A 164 -10.02 9.26 9.32
CA LYS A 164 -9.91 10.34 8.33
C LYS A 164 -11.21 10.47 7.52
N HIS A 165 -11.65 9.40 6.88
CA HIS A 165 -12.81 9.47 5.97
C HIS A 165 -14.14 9.62 6.70
N ILE A 166 -14.31 9.08 7.92
CA ILE A 166 -15.53 9.33 8.70
C ILE A 166 -15.61 10.79 9.15
N SER A 167 -14.45 11.43 9.41
CA SER A 167 -14.39 12.86 9.74
C SER A 167 -14.73 13.72 8.52
N MET A 168 -14.20 13.39 7.34
CA MET A 168 -14.58 14.07 6.08
C MET A 168 -16.09 13.94 5.78
N SER A 169 -16.67 12.75 5.99
CA SER A 169 -18.12 12.57 5.85
C SER A 169 -18.92 13.46 6.80
N LEU A 170 -18.47 13.58 8.06
CA LEU A 170 -19.10 14.42 9.07
C LEU A 170 -18.92 15.92 8.78
N GLU A 171 -17.78 16.33 8.24
CA GLU A 171 -17.54 17.71 7.81
C GLU A 171 -18.50 18.12 6.68
N LEU A 172 -18.69 17.22 5.70
CA LEU A 172 -19.63 17.45 4.60
C LEU A 172 -21.10 17.35 5.04
N ARG A 173 -21.40 16.57 6.09
CA ARG A 173 -22.75 16.43 6.67
C ARG A 173 -22.73 16.44 8.21
N PRO A 174 -22.61 17.61 8.87
CA PRO A 174 -22.43 17.71 10.33
C PRO A 174 -23.62 17.22 11.16
N SER A 175 -24.81 17.16 10.57
CA SER A 175 -26.05 16.70 11.21
C SER A 175 -26.24 15.18 11.18
N ASP A 176 -25.33 14.42 10.55
CA ASP A 176 -25.45 12.97 10.48
C ASP A 176 -25.02 12.29 11.79
N GLU A 177 -26.03 11.92 12.57
CA GLU A 177 -25.85 11.31 13.88
C GLU A 177 -25.23 9.90 13.81
N ASP A 178 -25.46 9.16 12.73
CA ASP A 178 -24.86 7.83 12.56
C ASP A 178 -23.37 7.94 12.23
N THR A 179 -22.99 8.93 11.42
CA THR A 179 -21.59 9.26 11.15
C THR A 179 -20.85 9.71 12.42
N LYS A 180 -21.47 10.50 13.30
CA LYS A 180 -20.88 10.86 14.60
C LYS A 180 -20.61 9.64 15.48
N LYS A 181 -21.59 8.74 15.63
CA LYS A 181 -21.44 7.51 16.40
C LYS A 181 -20.31 6.64 15.86
N TRP A 182 -20.20 6.52 14.53
CA TRP A 182 -19.11 5.78 13.91
C TRP A 182 -17.75 6.42 14.17
N ARG A 183 -17.65 7.76 14.11
CA ARG A 183 -16.42 8.47 14.44
C ARG A 183 -15.99 8.23 15.89
N GLU A 184 -16.91 8.33 16.84
CA GLU A 184 -16.64 8.04 18.26
C GLU A 184 -16.20 6.59 18.47
N HIS A 185 -16.87 5.64 17.83
CA HIS A 185 -16.54 4.21 17.88
C HIS A 185 -15.14 3.92 17.33
N ILE A 186 -14.82 4.45 16.13
CA ILE A 186 -13.50 4.29 15.50
C ILE A 186 -12.41 4.93 16.36
N SER A 187 -12.65 6.16 16.86
CA SER A 187 -11.72 6.87 17.74
C SER A 187 -11.45 6.11 19.05
N SER A 188 -12.49 5.55 19.67
CA SER A 188 -12.36 4.72 20.88
C SER A 188 -11.54 3.46 20.62
N LYS A 189 -11.80 2.76 19.50
CA LYS A 189 -11.04 1.55 19.12
C LYS A 189 -9.58 1.89 18.84
N LEU A 190 -9.30 2.96 18.09
CA LEU A 190 -7.94 3.42 17.80
C LEU A 190 -7.19 3.79 19.07
N LYS A 191 -7.83 4.51 20.00
CA LYS A 191 -7.25 4.83 21.30
C LYS A 191 -6.87 3.58 22.09
N ARG A 192 -7.74 2.56 22.11
CA ARG A 192 -7.45 1.27 22.77
C ARG A 192 -6.27 0.53 22.12
N GLU A 193 -6.20 0.50 20.79
CA GLU A 193 -5.05 -0.11 20.09
C GLU A 193 -3.76 0.64 20.42
N ILE A 194 -3.76 1.97 20.40
CA ILE A 194 -2.59 2.78 20.78
C ILE A 194 -2.18 2.52 22.24
N THR A 195 -3.14 2.46 23.17
CA THR A 195 -2.86 2.14 24.58
C THR A 195 -2.30 0.72 24.75
N TYR A 196 -2.88 -0.27 24.07
CA TYR A 196 -2.38 -1.65 24.06
C TYR A 196 -0.93 -1.74 23.53
N TYR A 197 -0.63 -1.07 22.41
CA TYR A 197 0.73 -1.03 21.85
C TYR A 197 1.72 -0.19 22.66
N ALA A 198 1.24 0.75 23.49
CA ALA A 198 2.07 1.47 24.44
C ALA A 198 2.45 0.61 25.65
N GLU A 199 1.62 -0.36 26.02
CA GLU A 199 1.84 -1.28 27.15
C GLU A 199 2.74 -2.49 26.81
N GLU A 200 2.87 -2.89 25.53
CA GLU A 200 3.68 -4.04 25.09
C GLU A 200 5.14 -3.72 24.69
N LYS A 201 5.61 -2.48 24.78
CA LYS A 201 7.04 -2.16 24.58
C LYS A 201 7.86 -2.47 25.85
N PRO A 202 9.13 -2.92 25.73
CA PRO A 202 9.96 -3.22 26.88
C PRO A 202 10.04 -2.00 27.80
N LYS A 203 9.74 -2.21 29.09
CA LYS A 203 9.85 -1.22 30.18
C LYS A 203 11.17 -0.47 30.09
N VAL A 204 11.15 0.74 29.54
CA VAL A 204 12.10 1.77 29.94
C VAL A 204 11.63 2.23 31.31
N THR A 205 12.43 1.88 32.32
CA THR A 205 12.21 2.18 33.73
C THR A 205 12.03 3.67 33.96
N GLY A 206 10.82 4.03 34.38
CA GLY A 206 10.47 5.33 34.93
C GLY A 206 9.06 5.23 35.47
N GLU A 207 8.88 5.43 36.77
CA GLU A 207 7.56 5.38 37.41
C GLU A 207 6.60 6.34 36.71
N SER A 208 5.34 5.95 36.55
CA SER A 208 4.34 6.79 35.89
C SER A 208 4.13 8.10 36.66
N LEU A 209 3.74 9.17 35.96
CA LEU A 209 3.47 10.48 36.57
C LEU A 209 2.47 10.36 37.74
N ASP A 210 1.44 9.52 37.59
CA ASP A 210 0.43 9.26 38.62
C ASP A 210 1.01 8.55 39.86
N GLN A 211 2.02 7.68 39.67
CA GLN A 211 2.75 7.04 40.77
C GLN A 211 3.65 8.04 41.50
N LEU A 212 4.34 8.92 40.78
CA LEU A 212 5.15 9.99 41.35
C LEU A 212 4.30 11.04 42.07
N GLU A 213 3.14 11.40 41.53
CA GLU A 213 2.18 12.29 42.21
C GLU A 213 1.61 11.62 43.46
N SER A 214 1.30 10.33 43.41
CA SER A 214 0.82 9.58 44.58
C SER A 214 1.89 9.48 45.68
N GLN A 215 3.14 9.19 45.30
CA GLN A 215 4.28 9.17 46.23
C GLN A 215 4.56 10.57 46.82
N LEU A 216 4.47 11.62 46.00
CA LEU A 216 4.64 13.00 46.44
C LEU A 216 3.54 13.42 47.44
N GLN A 217 2.29 13.04 47.18
CA GLN A 217 1.18 13.32 48.10
C GLN A 217 1.31 12.54 49.42
N GLU A 218 1.76 11.28 49.37
CA GLU A 218 2.03 10.48 50.56
C GLU A 218 3.16 11.09 51.41
N GLU A 219 4.23 11.58 50.77
CA GLU A 219 5.37 12.17 51.46
C GLU A 219 5.07 13.57 52.02
N ILE A 220 4.23 14.35 51.33
CA ILE A 220 3.69 15.63 51.83
C ILE A 220 2.81 15.38 53.06
N SER A 221 2.00 14.32 53.05
CA SER A 221 1.16 13.94 54.20
C SER A 221 2.00 13.54 55.40
N LYS A 222 3.03 12.70 55.22
CA LYS A 222 3.97 12.32 56.29
C LYS A 222 4.71 13.53 56.87
N ARG A 223 5.07 14.51 56.02
CA ARG A 223 5.71 15.77 56.46
C ARG A 223 4.82 16.66 57.30
N LYS A 224 3.54 16.82 56.93
CA LYS A 224 2.61 17.62 57.74
C LYS A 224 2.42 17.04 59.13
N GLN A 225 2.32 15.71 59.23
CA GLN A 225 2.20 15.01 60.50
C GLN A 225 3.47 15.20 61.35
N ALA A 226 4.66 15.07 60.74
CA ALA A 226 5.93 15.30 61.43
C ALA A 226 6.14 16.77 61.85
N GLU A 227 5.65 17.76 61.09
CA GLU A 227 5.72 19.19 61.45
C GLU A 227 4.81 19.54 62.64
N GLU A 228 3.63 18.92 62.74
CA GLU A 228 2.74 19.05 63.90
C GLU A 228 3.37 18.43 65.15
N GLU A 229 3.98 17.26 65.02
CA GLU A 229 4.75 16.60 66.09
C GLU A 229 5.99 17.41 66.51
N LEU A 230 6.68 18.08 65.58
CA LEU A 230 7.82 18.97 65.85
C LEU A 230 7.41 20.29 66.50
N LYS A 231 6.28 20.88 66.11
CA LYS A 231 5.70 22.06 66.79
C LYS A 231 5.32 21.77 68.23
N ALA A 232 4.88 20.55 68.52
CA ALA A 232 4.57 20.10 69.89
C ALA A 232 5.83 19.93 70.77
N LEU A 233 7.03 19.84 70.19
CA LEU A 233 8.26 19.48 70.91
C LEU A 233 9.21 20.63 71.27
N GLY A 234 8.90 21.88 70.93
CA GLY A 234 9.47 23.10 71.53
C GLY A 234 11.00 23.24 71.62
N GLY A 235 11.56 24.17 70.83
CA GLY A 235 12.60 25.09 71.34
C GLY A 235 14.08 24.75 71.16
N SER A 236 14.50 23.67 70.48
CA SER A 236 15.95 23.37 70.35
C SER A 236 16.45 22.88 68.97
N LEU A 237 15.78 23.23 67.87
CA LEU A 237 16.21 22.85 66.50
C LEU A 237 16.22 24.00 65.48
N GLU A 238 16.31 25.25 65.93
CA GLU A 238 16.27 26.42 65.02
C GLU A 238 17.49 26.50 64.08
N LYS A 239 18.66 26.02 64.49
CA LYS A 239 19.90 26.15 63.69
C LYS A 239 19.97 25.14 62.53
N LEU A 240 19.55 23.89 62.76
CA LEU A 240 19.48 22.84 61.74
C LEU A 240 18.31 23.06 60.77
N ALA A 241 17.20 23.65 61.25
CA ALA A 241 16.09 24.07 60.38
C ALA A 241 16.52 25.21 59.44
N ALA A 242 17.25 26.22 59.94
CA ALA A 242 17.72 27.35 59.14
C ALA A 242 18.67 26.93 57.99
N GLU A 243 19.66 26.07 58.26
CA GLU A 243 20.60 25.60 57.24
C GLU A 243 19.90 24.77 56.15
N ARG A 244 18.99 23.87 56.54
CA ARG A 244 18.22 23.03 55.61
C ARG A 244 17.18 23.83 54.81
N THR A 245 16.59 24.88 55.38
CA THR A 245 15.70 25.82 54.64
C THR A 245 16.44 26.64 53.60
N THR A 246 17.72 26.96 53.82
CA THR A 246 18.53 27.75 52.89
C THR A 246 18.97 26.92 51.68
N GLU A 247 19.34 25.66 51.91
CA GLU A 247 19.68 24.71 50.85
C GLU A 247 18.45 24.25 50.05
N LEU A 248 17.30 24.07 50.71
CA LEU A 248 16.02 23.84 50.03
C LEU A 248 15.60 25.05 49.19
N ALA A 249 15.67 26.27 49.72
CA ALA A 249 15.31 27.47 48.97
C ALA A 249 16.11 27.61 47.67
N LYS A 250 17.42 27.28 47.74
CA LYS A 250 18.34 27.32 46.59
C LYS A 250 17.99 26.27 45.53
N THR A 251 17.64 25.06 45.94
CA THR A 251 17.23 23.98 45.02
C THR A 251 15.85 24.23 44.42
N THR A 252 14.88 24.77 45.18
CA THR A 252 13.58 25.20 44.62
C THR A 252 13.72 26.37 43.66
N ALA A 253 14.61 27.33 43.91
CA ALA A 253 14.86 28.44 43.00
C ALA A 253 15.48 27.96 41.67
N GLN A 254 16.43 27.03 41.73
CA GLN A 254 17.01 26.40 40.54
C GLN A 254 15.97 25.59 39.76
N LEU A 255 15.08 24.85 40.44
CA LEU A 255 14.00 24.13 39.78
C LEU A 255 12.96 25.08 39.17
N GLN A 256 12.61 26.18 39.85
CA GLN A 256 11.68 27.18 39.31
C GLN A 256 12.25 27.89 38.09
N GLU A 257 13.54 28.20 38.09
CA GLU A 257 14.24 28.77 36.95
C GLU A 257 14.24 27.79 35.76
N GLU A 258 14.53 26.51 36.00
CA GLU A 258 14.54 25.48 34.97
C GLU A 258 13.13 25.20 34.42
N ILE A 259 12.10 25.21 35.27
CA ILE A 259 10.69 25.12 34.86
C ILE A 259 10.29 26.34 34.04
N SER A 260 10.74 27.54 34.42
CA SER A 260 10.46 28.76 33.66
C SER A 260 11.11 28.72 32.27
N LYS A 261 12.37 28.26 32.17
CA LYS A 261 13.06 28.06 30.89
C LYS A 261 12.37 27.03 30.01
N ARG A 262 11.89 25.92 30.59
CA ARG A 262 11.16 24.89 29.87
C ARG A 262 9.77 25.33 29.42
N LYS A 263 9.03 26.08 30.24
CA LYS A 263 7.75 26.69 29.84
C LYS A 263 7.94 27.70 28.71
N GLN A 264 9.00 28.50 28.77
CA GLN A 264 9.32 29.41 27.67
C GLN A 264 9.68 28.65 26.39
N ALA A 265 10.47 27.57 26.48
CA ALA A 265 10.78 26.71 25.35
C ALA A 265 9.54 25.96 24.80
N GLU A 266 8.57 25.63 25.64
CA GLU A 266 7.32 24.97 25.26
C GLU A 266 6.34 25.95 24.58
N GLU A 267 6.27 27.20 25.05
CA GLU A 267 5.53 28.29 24.39
C GLU A 267 6.21 28.69 23.06
N GLU A 268 7.55 28.70 23.00
CA GLU A 268 8.33 28.87 21.76
C GLU A 268 8.13 27.70 20.80
N LEU A 269 8.07 26.45 21.28
CA LEU A 269 7.74 25.28 20.45
C LEU A 269 6.27 25.25 19.99
N LYS A 270 5.35 25.77 20.80
CA LYS A 270 3.93 25.89 20.46
C LYS A 270 3.70 27.00 19.44
N THR A 271 4.33 28.16 19.60
CA THR A 271 4.31 29.25 18.60
C THR A 271 5.07 28.87 17.33
N LEU A 272 6.17 28.11 17.43
CA LEU A 272 6.86 27.53 16.28
C LEU A 272 6.02 26.45 15.60
N GLY A 273 5.24 25.66 16.35
CA GLY A 273 4.30 24.64 15.86
C GLY A 273 3.08 25.25 15.17
N GLU A 274 2.48 26.30 15.74
CA GLU A 274 1.40 27.08 15.13
C GLU A 274 1.91 27.83 13.88
N SER A 275 3.13 28.38 13.94
CA SER A 275 3.79 29.00 12.79
C SER A 275 4.19 27.97 11.73
N LEU A 276 4.55 26.73 12.10
CA LEU A 276 4.84 25.64 11.16
C LEU A 276 3.55 25.10 10.55
N GLU A 277 2.47 24.96 11.30
CA GLU A 277 1.17 24.57 10.74
C GLU A 277 0.63 25.63 9.78
N GLN A 278 0.81 26.92 10.11
CA GLN A 278 0.48 28.02 9.20
C GLN A 278 1.41 28.04 7.99
N LEU A 279 2.74 27.91 8.17
CA LEU A 279 3.70 27.83 7.06
C LEU A 279 3.47 26.59 6.21
N VAL A 280 3.15 25.43 6.79
CA VAL A 280 2.84 24.19 6.07
C VAL A 280 1.50 24.33 5.36
N SER A 281 0.49 24.96 5.96
CA SER A 281 -0.80 25.23 5.31
C SER A 281 -0.65 26.25 4.17
N GLU A 282 0.14 27.30 4.35
CA GLU A 282 0.47 28.28 3.32
C GLU A 282 1.32 27.65 2.22
N ARG A 283 2.33 26.83 2.56
CA ARG A 283 3.14 26.08 1.58
C ARG A 283 2.30 25.05 0.83
N VAL A 284 1.38 24.35 1.51
CA VAL A 284 0.47 23.38 0.88
C VAL A 284 -0.52 24.10 -0.02
N ASN A 285 -1.04 25.27 0.35
CA ASN A 285 -1.88 26.09 -0.52
C ASN A 285 -1.09 26.69 -1.70
N GLU A 286 0.12 27.21 -1.47
CA GLU A 286 1.02 27.68 -2.53
C GLU A 286 1.38 26.53 -3.48
N ILE A 287 1.65 25.33 -2.97
CA ILE A 287 1.93 24.13 -3.77
C ILE A 287 0.65 23.66 -4.49
N THR A 288 -0.53 23.78 -3.88
CA THR A 288 -1.80 23.41 -4.52
C THR A 288 -2.17 24.40 -5.63
N ILE A 289 -1.99 25.70 -5.40
CA ILE A 289 -2.17 26.75 -6.40
C ILE A 289 -1.12 26.59 -7.49
N ALA A 290 0.15 26.41 -7.14
CA ALA A 290 1.24 26.16 -8.09
C ALA A 290 0.99 24.87 -8.87
N ASN A 291 0.47 23.80 -8.28
CA ASN A 291 0.11 22.56 -8.99
C ASN A 291 -1.12 22.74 -9.89
N THR A 292 -2.07 23.60 -9.51
CA THR A 292 -3.26 23.92 -10.33
C THR A 292 -2.87 24.83 -11.50
N GLU A 293 -2.00 25.81 -11.27
CA GLU A 293 -1.37 26.64 -12.29
C GLU A 293 -0.44 25.81 -13.18
N LEU A 294 0.31 24.85 -12.62
CA LEU A 294 1.12 23.86 -13.35
C LEU A 294 0.22 22.99 -14.22
N HIS A 295 -0.92 22.51 -13.72
CA HIS A 295 -1.91 21.77 -14.52
C HIS A 295 -2.48 22.60 -15.67
N THR A 296 -2.62 23.92 -15.48
CA THR A 296 -3.05 24.86 -16.51
C THR A 296 -1.92 25.18 -17.51
N THR A 297 -0.67 25.09 -17.07
CA THR A 297 0.55 25.38 -17.87
C THR A 297 1.09 24.12 -18.58
N ILE A 298 0.78 22.92 -18.10
CA ILE A 298 1.07 21.61 -18.74
C ILE A 298 0.38 21.49 -20.10
N VAL A 299 -0.62 22.33 -20.38
CA VAL A 299 -1.20 22.50 -21.73
C VAL A 299 -0.19 23.11 -22.73
N GLU A 300 0.97 23.63 -22.28
CA GLU A 300 2.05 24.16 -23.13
C GLU A 300 3.34 23.32 -23.03
N HIS A 301 3.41 22.35 -23.93
CA HIS A 301 4.25 21.14 -24.01
C HIS A 301 5.79 21.30 -24.12
N LYS A 302 6.45 22.20 -23.36
CA LYS A 302 7.92 22.34 -23.44
C LYS A 302 8.68 22.48 -22.11
N TRP A 303 8.00 22.69 -20.99
CA TRP A 303 8.65 22.90 -19.67
C TRP A 303 8.55 21.68 -18.73
N ALA A 304 7.69 20.69 -19.01
CA ALA A 304 7.50 19.51 -18.15
C ALA A 304 8.73 18.58 -18.12
N THR A 305 9.40 18.36 -19.25
CA THR A 305 10.53 17.43 -19.37
C THR A 305 11.74 17.87 -18.54
N GLU A 306 12.10 19.16 -18.59
CA GLU A 306 13.23 19.73 -17.81
C GLU A 306 12.98 19.65 -16.29
N HIS A 307 11.72 19.84 -15.86
CA HIS A 307 11.35 19.68 -14.45
C HIS A 307 11.44 18.23 -13.96
N ILE A 308 11.04 17.26 -14.79
CA ILE A 308 11.15 15.83 -14.46
C ILE A 308 12.62 15.39 -14.41
N GLU A 309 13.46 15.88 -15.31
CA GLU A 309 14.90 15.62 -15.30
C GLU A 309 15.56 16.09 -14.01
N LEU A 310 15.26 17.32 -13.56
CA LEU A 310 15.79 17.85 -12.30
C LEU A 310 15.28 17.05 -11.10
N ALA A 311 14.00 16.67 -11.10
CA ALA A 311 13.43 15.82 -10.06
C ALA A 311 14.11 14.43 -10.01
N LEU A 312 14.40 13.85 -11.18
CA LEU A 312 15.11 12.60 -11.33
C LEU A 312 16.57 12.69 -10.86
N GLU A 313 17.28 13.78 -11.19
CA GLU A 313 18.64 14.01 -10.70
C GLU A 313 18.65 14.10 -9.17
N LYS A 314 17.73 14.89 -8.60
CA LYS A 314 17.61 15.00 -7.15
C LYS A 314 17.27 13.68 -6.48
N ALA A 315 16.37 12.91 -7.09
CA ALA A 315 15.98 11.59 -6.63
C ALA A 315 17.17 10.61 -6.63
N LYS A 316 18.03 10.63 -7.66
CA LYS A 316 19.25 9.82 -7.69
C LYS A 316 20.20 10.15 -6.54
N GLN A 317 20.43 11.45 -6.28
CA GLN A 317 21.25 11.87 -5.13
C GLN A 317 20.68 11.41 -3.78
N LEU A 318 19.36 11.47 -3.63
CA LEU A 318 18.67 11.01 -2.42
C LEU A 318 18.69 9.48 -2.29
N PHE A 319 18.61 8.77 -3.42
CA PHE A 319 18.74 7.33 -3.49
C PHE A 319 20.12 6.89 -3.00
N ASP A 320 21.19 7.53 -3.50
CA ASP A 320 22.57 7.28 -3.06
C ASP A 320 22.76 7.60 -1.57
N ALA A 321 22.06 8.62 -1.07
CA ALA A 321 22.02 8.99 0.35
C ALA A 321 21.11 8.06 1.20
N LYS A 322 20.55 6.99 0.63
CA LYS A 322 19.64 6.03 1.27
C LYS A 322 18.35 6.65 1.85
N LYS A 323 17.94 7.79 1.30
CA LYS A 323 16.73 8.54 1.68
C LYS A 323 15.54 8.12 0.81
N TYR A 324 15.23 6.82 0.79
CA TYR A 324 14.29 6.23 -0.16
C TYR A 324 12.85 6.77 -0.05
N GLN A 325 12.42 7.16 1.15
CA GLN A 325 11.10 7.79 1.36
C GLN A 325 11.01 9.15 0.66
N GLU A 326 12.10 9.93 0.66
CA GLU A 326 12.19 11.23 -0.01
C GLU A 326 12.26 11.05 -1.54
N VAL A 327 12.91 9.97 -2.01
CA VAL A 327 12.89 9.58 -3.43
C VAL A 327 11.47 9.31 -3.92
N VAL A 328 10.72 8.48 -3.20
CA VAL A 328 9.32 8.18 -3.53
C VAL A 328 8.47 9.44 -3.52
N PHE A 329 8.62 10.28 -2.50
CA PHE A 329 7.89 11.54 -2.37
C PHE A 329 8.06 12.47 -3.59
N ILE A 330 9.27 12.52 -4.15
CA ILE A 330 9.58 13.36 -5.32
C ILE A 330 9.10 12.72 -6.62
N LEU A 331 9.32 11.42 -6.81
CA LEU A 331 9.11 10.77 -8.10
C LEU A 331 7.70 10.21 -8.30
N GLU A 332 6.98 9.82 -7.25
CA GLU A 332 5.65 9.22 -7.38
C GLU A 332 4.62 10.16 -8.05
N PRO A 333 4.54 11.47 -7.70
CA PRO A 333 3.65 12.39 -8.39
C PRO A 333 3.99 12.54 -9.87
N GLN A 334 5.28 12.64 -10.19
CA GLN A 334 5.77 12.78 -11.57
C GLN A 334 5.44 11.54 -12.39
N TYR A 335 5.67 10.34 -11.83
CA TYR A 335 5.32 9.07 -12.45
C TYR A 335 3.83 9.00 -12.80
N LYS A 336 2.93 9.42 -11.89
CA LYS A 336 1.48 9.39 -12.13
C LYS A 336 1.06 10.31 -13.28
N ILE A 337 1.61 11.52 -13.33
CA ILE A 337 1.34 12.49 -14.40
C ILE A 337 1.77 11.89 -15.76
N ILE A 338 3.01 11.41 -15.85
CA ILE A 338 3.55 10.87 -17.11
C ILE A 338 2.80 9.58 -17.53
N ALA A 339 2.43 8.72 -16.57
CA ALA A 339 1.69 7.49 -16.85
C ALA A 339 0.29 7.78 -17.40
N GLU A 340 -0.36 8.88 -17.00
CA GLU A 340 -1.64 9.33 -17.53
C GLU A 340 -1.52 9.94 -18.95
N GLU A 341 -0.42 10.63 -19.24
CA GLU A 341 -0.18 11.31 -20.53
C GLU A 341 0.36 10.38 -21.63
N SER A 342 1.01 9.28 -21.27
CA SER A 342 1.68 8.34 -22.19
C SER A 342 0.77 7.59 -23.18
N SER A 343 -0.53 7.91 -23.27
CA SER A 343 -1.45 7.35 -24.26
C SER A 343 -1.42 8.01 -25.64
N GLU A 344 -0.77 9.18 -25.81
CA GLU A 344 -0.76 9.90 -27.10
C GLU A 344 0.63 10.49 -27.43
N THR A 345 1.33 9.89 -28.40
CA THR A 345 2.49 10.48 -29.13
C THR A 345 3.58 11.16 -28.30
N SER A 346 4.31 10.39 -27.48
CA SER A 346 5.50 10.86 -26.76
C SER A 346 6.77 10.82 -27.64
N SER A 347 7.68 11.78 -27.43
CA SER A 347 8.99 11.80 -28.11
C SER A 347 9.94 10.73 -27.54
N GLU A 348 10.98 10.35 -28.27
CA GLU A 348 11.97 9.34 -27.83
C GLU A 348 12.63 9.73 -26.49
N THR A 349 12.91 11.02 -26.29
CA THR A 349 13.46 11.57 -25.05
C THR A 349 12.49 11.45 -23.86
N ASP A 350 11.18 11.62 -24.09
CA ASP A 350 10.18 11.50 -23.03
C ASP A 350 10.02 10.04 -22.58
N ILE A 351 10.21 9.08 -23.49
CA ILE A 351 10.19 7.64 -23.19
C ILE A 351 11.40 7.27 -22.31
N GLU A 352 12.60 7.76 -22.65
CA GLU A 352 13.82 7.49 -21.86
C GLU A 352 13.72 8.03 -20.42
N ILE A 353 13.21 9.25 -20.25
CA ILE A 353 13.03 9.86 -18.93
C ILE A 353 11.98 9.10 -18.13
N PHE A 354 10.88 8.70 -18.76
CA PHE A 354 9.85 7.91 -18.09
C PHE A 354 10.39 6.53 -17.64
N ASP A 355 11.18 5.86 -18.47
CA ASP A 355 11.85 4.61 -18.11
C ASP A 355 12.84 4.79 -16.96
N ALA A 356 13.59 5.90 -16.96
CA ALA A 356 14.50 6.23 -15.87
C ALA A 356 13.75 6.51 -14.55
N VAL A 357 12.63 7.24 -14.59
CA VAL A 357 11.76 7.48 -13.43
C VAL A 357 11.21 6.17 -12.90
N LYS A 358 10.64 5.30 -13.74
CA LYS A 358 10.16 3.96 -13.34
C LYS A 358 11.26 3.14 -12.68
N THR A 359 12.47 3.18 -13.23
CA THR A 359 13.61 2.43 -12.73
C THR A 359 14.00 2.90 -11.32
N VAL A 360 14.23 4.20 -11.12
CA VAL A 360 14.63 4.74 -9.81
C VAL A 360 13.51 4.61 -8.78
N LEU A 361 12.27 4.91 -9.16
CA LEU A 361 11.12 4.83 -8.25
C LEU A 361 10.85 3.38 -7.81
N SER A 362 10.86 2.42 -8.74
CA SER A 362 10.67 1.01 -8.38
C SER A 362 11.82 0.48 -7.51
N ALA A 363 13.07 0.89 -7.76
CA ALA A 363 14.19 0.56 -6.90
C ALA A 363 14.03 1.15 -5.49
N ALA A 364 13.55 2.39 -5.36
CA ALA A 364 13.30 3.00 -4.04
C ALA A 364 12.24 2.23 -3.25
N TYR A 365 11.20 1.75 -3.92
CA TYR A 365 10.19 0.89 -3.32
C TYR A 365 10.74 -0.48 -2.88
N VAL A 366 11.68 -1.08 -3.62
CA VAL A 366 12.39 -2.30 -3.21
C VAL A 366 13.14 -2.07 -1.89
N GLU A 367 13.94 -1.00 -1.82
CA GLU A 367 14.72 -0.68 -0.63
C GLU A 367 13.84 -0.35 0.58
N LEU A 368 12.72 0.36 0.36
CA LEU A 368 11.72 0.60 1.40
C LEU A 368 11.08 -0.70 1.88
N SER A 369 10.78 -1.64 0.98
CA SER A 369 10.26 -2.96 1.35
C SER A 369 11.20 -3.67 2.32
N ASP A 370 12.50 -3.69 2.02
CA ASP A 370 13.50 -4.32 2.89
C ASP A 370 13.62 -3.58 4.22
N SER A 371 13.66 -2.25 4.19
CA SER A 371 13.70 -1.43 5.41
C SER A 371 12.50 -1.69 6.33
N TYR A 372 11.29 -1.71 5.78
CA TYR A 372 10.08 -2.03 6.54
C TYR A 372 10.09 -3.47 7.05
N PHE A 373 10.61 -4.42 6.28
CA PHE A 373 10.75 -5.80 6.72
C PHE A 373 11.67 -5.91 7.94
N TYR A 374 12.85 -5.28 7.91
CA TYR A 374 13.78 -5.27 9.05
C TYR A 374 13.21 -4.52 10.27
N ALA A 375 12.32 -3.54 10.05
CA ALA A 375 11.54 -2.88 11.11
C ALA A 375 10.35 -3.72 11.61
N ASN A 376 10.21 -4.97 11.17
CA ASN A 376 9.10 -5.88 11.46
C ASN A 376 7.71 -5.34 11.05
N ASN A 377 7.67 -4.43 10.08
CA ASN A 377 6.45 -3.89 9.50
C ASN A 377 6.10 -4.59 8.18
N ILE A 378 5.61 -5.84 8.30
CA ILE A 378 5.33 -6.73 7.16
C ILE A 378 4.29 -6.13 6.20
N ILE A 379 3.32 -5.36 6.71
CA ILE A 379 2.27 -4.75 5.90
C ILE A 379 2.87 -3.67 4.98
N MET A 380 3.69 -2.79 5.53
CA MET A 380 4.34 -1.74 4.74
C MET A 380 5.41 -2.32 3.80
N ALA A 381 6.09 -3.39 4.20
CA ALA A 381 7.02 -4.10 3.34
C ALA A 381 6.32 -4.67 2.10
N GLU A 382 5.20 -5.36 2.30
CA GLU A 382 4.41 -5.90 1.18
C GLU A 382 3.84 -4.78 0.29
N TYR A 383 3.33 -3.70 0.88
CA TYR A 383 2.87 -2.55 0.13
C TYR A 383 3.97 -2.01 -0.79
N ALA A 384 5.15 -1.74 -0.23
CA ALA A 384 6.28 -1.21 -1.01
C ALA A 384 6.73 -2.20 -2.10
N ALA A 385 6.80 -3.50 -1.80
CA ALA A 385 7.15 -4.51 -2.81
C ALA A 385 6.11 -4.62 -3.94
N ARG A 386 4.82 -4.43 -3.64
CA ARG A 386 3.75 -4.35 -4.65
C ARG A 386 3.88 -3.10 -5.52
N GLU A 387 4.14 -1.96 -4.89
CA GLU A 387 4.33 -0.71 -5.64
C GLU A 387 5.57 -0.78 -6.54
N ALA A 388 6.65 -1.44 -6.12
CA ALA A 388 7.82 -1.66 -6.97
C ALA A 388 7.46 -2.36 -8.29
N VAL A 389 6.65 -3.44 -8.23
CA VAL A 389 6.25 -4.19 -9.43
C VAL A 389 5.12 -3.51 -10.22
N ASN A 390 4.29 -2.70 -9.56
CA ASN A 390 3.25 -1.89 -10.23
C ASN A 390 3.90 -0.78 -11.07
N VAL A 391 4.89 -0.08 -10.51
CA VAL A 391 5.64 0.98 -11.19
C VAL A 391 6.49 0.40 -12.32
N ASN A 392 7.19 -0.71 -12.04
CA ASN A 392 8.03 -1.38 -13.02
C ASN A 392 7.78 -2.90 -13.00
N PRO A 393 6.92 -3.42 -13.90
CA PRO A 393 6.63 -4.85 -14.01
C PRO A 393 7.82 -5.74 -14.38
N ASN A 394 8.97 -5.16 -14.72
CA ASN A 394 10.22 -5.87 -15.01
C ASN A 394 11.23 -5.80 -13.86
N ASN A 395 10.87 -5.24 -12.70
CA ASN A 395 11.76 -5.17 -11.54
C ASN A 395 11.85 -6.53 -10.84
N SER A 396 12.93 -7.28 -11.11
CA SER A 396 13.20 -8.60 -10.51
C SER A 396 13.23 -8.54 -8.96
N TRP A 397 13.81 -7.50 -8.38
CA TRP A 397 13.96 -7.36 -6.94
C TRP A 397 12.61 -7.16 -6.23
N GLY A 398 11.67 -6.43 -6.84
CA GLY A 398 10.30 -6.30 -6.32
C GLY A 398 9.60 -7.65 -6.20
N TYR A 399 9.71 -8.49 -7.24
CA TYR A 399 9.19 -9.87 -7.20
C TYR A 399 9.93 -10.75 -6.19
N ASN A 400 11.25 -10.60 -6.04
CA ASN A 400 12.01 -11.30 -5.01
C ASN A 400 11.47 -10.98 -3.61
N ASN A 401 11.23 -9.70 -3.31
CA ASN A 401 10.75 -9.26 -2.01
C ASN A 401 9.31 -9.75 -1.75
N LEU A 402 8.42 -9.67 -2.75
CA LEU A 402 7.08 -10.28 -2.65
C LEU A 402 7.13 -11.78 -2.39
N GLY A 403 8.01 -12.50 -3.09
CA GLY A 403 8.19 -13.93 -2.93
C GLY A 403 8.69 -14.30 -1.53
N PHE A 404 9.68 -13.58 -1.02
CA PHE A 404 10.19 -13.74 0.34
C PHE A 404 9.12 -13.44 1.40
N LEU A 405 8.37 -12.35 1.25
CA LEU A 405 7.28 -11.99 2.17
C LEU A 405 6.14 -13.02 2.16
N CYS A 406 5.77 -13.56 0.99
CA CYS A 406 4.78 -14.63 0.89
C CYS A 406 5.26 -15.93 1.56
N SER A 407 6.55 -16.26 1.44
CA SER A 407 7.16 -17.42 2.11
C SER A 407 7.07 -17.31 3.64
N ARG A 408 7.22 -16.11 4.19
CA ARG A 408 7.06 -15.83 5.63
C ARG A 408 5.63 -15.96 6.14
N LYS A 409 4.63 -15.82 5.25
CA LYS A 409 3.20 -16.01 5.54
C LYS A 409 2.73 -17.44 5.25
N ASP A 410 3.65 -18.36 4.96
CA ASP A 410 3.37 -19.73 4.53
C ASP A 410 2.53 -19.85 3.25
N GLU A 411 2.48 -18.79 2.43
CA GLU A 411 1.83 -18.77 1.11
C GLU A 411 2.78 -19.34 0.04
N TYR A 412 3.19 -20.60 0.20
CA TYR A 412 4.29 -21.20 -0.56
C TYR A 412 4.12 -21.17 -2.08
N GLN A 413 2.91 -21.41 -2.59
CA GLN A 413 2.65 -21.41 -4.04
C GLN A 413 2.84 -20.04 -4.65
N LYS A 414 2.35 -18.97 -3.99
CA LYS A 414 2.54 -17.60 -4.46
C LYS A 414 3.99 -17.16 -4.32
N ALA A 415 4.65 -17.56 -3.24
CA ALA A 415 6.08 -17.32 -3.06
C ALA A 415 6.89 -17.93 -4.22
N GLU A 416 6.60 -19.17 -4.60
CA GLU A 416 7.25 -19.87 -5.71
C GLU A 416 7.02 -19.13 -7.05
N GLU A 417 5.79 -18.69 -7.31
CA GLU A 417 5.45 -17.92 -8.52
C GLU A 417 6.25 -16.61 -8.62
N PHE A 418 6.26 -15.81 -7.55
CA PHE A 418 6.98 -14.54 -7.54
C PHE A 418 8.50 -14.72 -7.63
N LEU A 419 9.07 -15.71 -6.94
CA LEU A 419 10.51 -15.97 -7.02
C LEU A 419 10.94 -16.49 -8.40
N LYS A 420 10.13 -17.36 -9.04
CA LYS A 420 10.36 -17.76 -10.43
C LYS A 420 10.23 -16.59 -11.39
N ARG A 421 9.28 -15.68 -11.17
CA ARG A 421 9.16 -14.45 -11.96
C ARG A 421 10.40 -13.57 -11.81
N ALA A 422 10.91 -13.37 -10.60
CA ALA A 422 12.15 -12.65 -10.33
C ALA A 422 13.34 -13.24 -11.13
N ILE A 423 13.53 -14.56 -11.07
CA ILE A 423 14.58 -15.27 -11.81
C ILE A 423 14.40 -15.15 -13.33
N SER A 424 13.16 -15.18 -13.82
CA SER A 424 12.88 -15.04 -15.25
C SER A 424 13.19 -13.64 -15.80
N LEU A 425 13.07 -12.62 -14.95
CA LEU A 425 13.37 -11.23 -15.28
C LEU A 425 14.86 -10.93 -15.19
N ASP A 426 15.54 -11.52 -14.21
CA ASP A 426 16.98 -11.40 -14.01
C ASP A 426 17.57 -12.75 -13.60
N ASN A 427 18.25 -13.39 -14.54
CA ASN A 427 18.91 -14.67 -14.32
C ASN A 427 20.22 -14.56 -13.51
N GLY A 428 20.67 -13.33 -13.22
CA GLY A 428 21.81 -13.01 -12.36
C GLY A 428 21.42 -12.72 -10.90
N ASN A 429 20.13 -12.69 -10.57
CA ASN A 429 19.66 -12.39 -9.21
C ASN A 429 19.92 -13.56 -8.25
N SER A 430 21.13 -13.62 -7.69
CA SER A 430 21.55 -14.64 -6.71
C SER A 430 20.60 -14.73 -5.51
N ILE A 431 20.10 -13.61 -5.01
CA ILE A 431 19.20 -13.57 -3.85
C ILE A 431 17.86 -14.26 -4.15
N ALA A 432 17.32 -14.10 -5.37
CA ALA A 432 16.11 -14.81 -5.79
C ALA A 432 16.31 -16.33 -5.86
N TYR A 433 17.46 -16.81 -6.35
CA TYR A 433 17.81 -18.23 -6.31
C TYR A 433 17.94 -18.75 -4.88
N ASN A 434 18.61 -18.01 -4.00
CA ASN A 434 18.71 -18.36 -2.57
C ASN A 434 17.32 -18.46 -1.91
N ASN A 435 16.46 -17.46 -2.13
CA ASN A 435 15.14 -17.42 -1.53
C ASN A 435 14.23 -18.53 -2.05
N LEU A 436 14.33 -18.91 -3.33
CA LEU A 436 13.60 -20.06 -3.89
C LEU A 436 14.16 -21.39 -3.36
N GLY A 437 15.47 -21.50 -3.21
CA GLY A 437 16.10 -22.67 -2.58
C GLY A 437 15.65 -22.86 -1.13
N TYR A 438 15.64 -21.77 -0.35
CA TYR A 438 15.11 -21.77 1.01
C TYR A 438 13.62 -22.13 1.07
N LEU A 439 12.81 -21.59 0.16
CA LEU A 439 11.39 -21.97 0.04
C LEU A 439 11.23 -23.48 -0.23
N TYR A 440 12.07 -24.06 -1.09
CA TYR A 440 12.02 -25.50 -1.37
C TYR A 440 12.47 -26.36 -0.18
N LEU A 441 13.45 -25.91 0.61
CA LEU A 441 13.75 -26.54 1.90
C LEU A 441 12.53 -26.57 2.83
N ARG A 442 11.80 -25.45 2.94
CA ARG A 442 10.55 -25.36 3.72
C ARG A 442 9.46 -26.30 3.20
N MET A 443 9.45 -26.59 1.90
CA MET A 443 8.55 -27.55 1.25
C MET A 443 9.08 -29.00 1.24
N ASN A 444 10.22 -29.27 1.89
CA ASN A 444 10.91 -30.57 1.91
C ASN A 444 11.34 -31.08 0.51
N LYS A 445 11.58 -30.16 -0.45
CA LYS A 445 12.12 -30.43 -1.79
C LYS A 445 13.64 -30.26 -1.81
N VAL A 446 14.33 -31.15 -1.10
CA VAL A 446 15.76 -30.99 -0.74
C VAL A 446 16.69 -30.96 -1.97
N TYR A 447 16.45 -31.80 -2.98
CA TYR A 447 17.30 -31.88 -4.18
C TYR A 447 17.11 -30.66 -5.11
N GLU A 448 15.88 -30.18 -5.25
CA GLU A 448 15.60 -28.97 -6.01
C GLU A 448 16.19 -27.73 -5.31
N ALA A 449 16.15 -27.69 -3.98
CA ALA A 449 16.80 -26.65 -3.19
C ALA A 449 18.32 -26.61 -3.42
N GLU A 450 18.97 -27.78 -3.39
CA GLU A 450 20.41 -27.91 -3.65
C GLU A 450 20.82 -27.29 -5.00
N THR A 451 20.05 -27.56 -6.04
CA THR A 451 20.32 -27.04 -7.39
C THR A 451 20.26 -25.51 -7.43
N LEU A 452 19.25 -24.93 -6.79
CA LEU A 452 19.05 -23.48 -6.75
C LEU A 452 20.10 -22.77 -5.88
N LEU A 453 20.45 -23.36 -4.74
CA LEU A 453 21.44 -22.80 -3.83
C LEU A 453 22.85 -22.83 -4.43
N ASN A 454 23.21 -23.92 -5.10
CA ASN A 454 24.45 -23.97 -5.89
C ASN A 454 24.46 -22.90 -7.00
N LYS A 455 23.32 -22.67 -7.68
CA LYS A 455 23.23 -21.60 -8.68
C LYS A 455 23.39 -20.22 -8.05
N SER A 456 22.82 -19.99 -6.87
CA SER A 456 23.00 -18.75 -6.10
C SER A 456 24.47 -18.51 -5.77
N ILE A 457 25.19 -19.52 -5.27
CA ILE A 457 26.61 -19.44 -4.92
C ILE A 457 27.49 -19.20 -6.16
N GLN A 458 27.16 -19.85 -7.29
CA GLN A 458 27.86 -19.60 -8.56
C GLN A 458 27.73 -18.14 -9.03
N LEU A 459 26.56 -17.52 -8.79
CA LEU A 459 26.31 -16.12 -9.15
C LEU A 459 26.94 -15.15 -8.13
N ASN A 460 26.89 -15.50 -6.84
CA ASN A 460 27.48 -14.72 -5.76
C ASN A 460 27.99 -15.65 -4.65
N TYR A 461 29.29 -15.93 -4.70
CA TYR A 461 29.97 -16.73 -3.68
C TYR A 461 29.99 -16.06 -2.31
N SER A 462 29.93 -14.72 -2.25
CA SER A 462 29.97 -13.99 -0.97
C SER A 462 28.63 -13.96 -0.23
N LEU A 463 27.58 -14.59 -0.77
CA LEU A 463 26.27 -14.65 -0.14
C LEU A 463 26.23 -15.73 0.95
N ASP A 464 26.60 -15.35 2.17
CA ASP A 464 26.62 -16.21 3.37
C ASP A 464 25.30 -16.99 3.58
N LYS A 465 24.15 -16.34 3.35
CA LYS A 465 22.82 -16.98 3.45
C LYS A 465 22.66 -18.20 2.52
N ALA A 466 23.28 -18.19 1.34
CA ALA A 466 23.20 -19.30 0.40
C ALA A 466 24.04 -20.50 0.86
N HIS A 467 25.24 -20.24 1.40
CA HIS A 467 26.07 -21.26 2.03
C HIS A 467 25.37 -21.87 3.25
N ASN A 468 24.77 -21.06 4.14
CA ASN A 468 24.02 -21.56 5.29
C ASN A 468 22.83 -22.47 4.90
N ASN A 469 22.09 -22.06 3.87
CA ASN A 469 20.98 -22.85 3.34
C ASN A 469 21.48 -24.14 2.66
N LEU A 470 22.64 -24.12 2.00
CA LEU A 470 23.25 -25.32 1.41
C LEU A 470 23.77 -26.27 2.49
N ALA A 471 24.31 -25.75 3.59
CA ALA A 471 24.64 -26.55 4.77
C ALA A 471 23.42 -27.30 5.31
N THR A 472 22.26 -26.62 5.35
CA THR A 472 20.98 -27.22 5.74
C THR A 472 20.55 -28.34 4.78
N VAL A 473 20.76 -28.16 3.46
CA VAL A 473 20.54 -29.23 2.46
C VAL A 473 21.39 -30.46 2.78
N PHE A 474 22.69 -30.28 3.00
CA PHE A 474 23.60 -31.39 3.30
C PHE A 474 23.25 -32.09 4.61
N TYR A 475 22.83 -31.33 5.62
CA TYR A 475 22.32 -31.88 6.88
C TYR A 475 21.12 -32.80 6.66
N TYR A 476 20.10 -32.36 5.90
CA TYR A 476 18.93 -33.18 5.58
C TYR A 476 19.26 -34.43 4.75
N LYS A 477 20.35 -34.39 3.97
CA LYS A 477 20.86 -35.55 3.21
C LYS A 477 21.75 -36.48 4.06
N GLY A 478 22.04 -36.14 5.32
CA GLY A 478 22.95 -36.88 6.19
C GLY A 478 24.44 -36.71 5.86
N GLN A 479 24.78 -35.71 5.03
CA GLN A 479 26.15 -35.40 4.60
C GLN A 479 26.77 -34.38 5.57
N TYR A 480 27.00 -34.78 6.81
CA TYR A 480 27.39 -33.86 7.89
C TYR A 480 28.74 -33.18 7.68
N GLU A 481 29.72 -33.86 7.07
CA GLU A 481 31.03 -33.29 6.77
C GLU A 481 30.95 -32.14 5.77
N ASP A 482 30.12 -32.29 4.73
CA ASP A 482 29.92 -31.23 3.73
C ASP A 482 29.06 -30.10 4.30
N SER A 483 28.10 -30.42 5.17
CA SER A 483 27.33 -29.43 5.93
C SER A 483 28.25 -28.52 6.76
N LEU A 484 29.18 -29.12 7.54
CA LEU A 484 30.14 -28.37 8.35
C LEU A 484 31.04 -27.46 7.51
N LYS A 485 31.53 -27.92 6.34
CA LYS A 485 32.33 -27.08 5.43
C LYS A 485 31.57 -25.84 4.97
N GLU A 486 30.29 -25.98 4.62
CA GLU A 486 29.46 -24.85 4.20
C GLU A 486 29.14 -23.89 5.37
N LEU A 487 29.01 -24.41 6.59
CA LEU A 487 28.88 -23.58 7.80
C LEU A 487 30.17 -22.82 8.10
N ASP A 488 31.33 -23.46 7.96
CA ASP A 488 32.64 -22.80 8.11
C ASP A 488 32.77 -21.64 7.11
N ILE A 489 32.44 -21.85 5.84
CA ILE A 489 32.42 -20.78 4.82
C ILE A 489 31.43 -19.67 5.22
N THR A 490 30.24 -20.04 5.72
CA THR A 490 29.23 -19.06 6.17
C THR A 490 29.79 -18.18 7.29
N LEU A 491 30.49 -18.75 8.27
CA LEU A 491 31.10 -18.04 9.40
C LEU A 491 32.36 -17.26 8.99
N GLU A 492 33.09 -17.70 7.98
CA GLU A 492 34.18 -16.92 7.37
C GLU A 492 33.64 -15.66 6.68
N LEU A 493 32.55 -15.79 5.92
CA LEU A 493 31.89 -14.67 5.23
C LEU A 493 31.17 -13.73 6.21
N ASN A 494 30.52 -14.29 7.23
CA ASN A 494 29.78 -13.55 8.24
C ASN A 494 29.95 -14.19 9.64
N PRO A 495 30.97 -13.75 10.41
CA PRO A 495 31.23 -14.27 11.75
C PRO A 495 30.11 -14.04 12.77
N GLN A 496 29.11 -13.21 12.45
CA GLN A 496 27.96 -12.91 13.31
C GLN A 496 26.70 -13.68 12.94
N ASN A 497 26.77 -14.59 11.96
CA ASN A 497 25.62 -15.41 11.57
C ASN A 497 25.25 -16.40 12.69
N GLU A 498 24.24 -16.07 13.50
CA GLU A 498 23.80 -16.92 14.63
C GLU A 498 23.23 -18.26 14.16
N ALA A 499 22.51 -18.27 13.05
CA ALA A 499 21.91 -19.50 12.50
C ALA A 499 22.96 -20.53 12.05
N ALA A 500 24.18 -20.10 11.73
CA ALA A 500 25.29 -20.99 11.42
C ALA A 500 26.08 -21.45 12.67
N LYS A 501 25.93 -20.74 13.80
CA LYS A 501 26.55 -21.08 15.10
C LYS A 501 25.70 -22.06 15.89
N GLU A 502 24.38 -21.92 15.81
CA GLU A 502 23.38 -22.86 16.35
C GLU A 502 23.44 -24.20 15.61
#